data_AF-A0A3D4QBM8-F1
#
_entry.id   AF-A0A3D4QBM8-F1
#
_cell.length_a   1.000
_cell.length_b   1.000
_cell.length_c   1.000
_cell.angle_alpha   90.00
_cell.angle_beta   90.00
_cell.angle_gamma   90.00
#
_symmetry.space_group_name_H-M   'P 1'
#
loop_
_entity.id
_entity.type
_entity.pdbx_description
1 polymer ?
#
loop_
_entity_poly.entity_id
_entity_poly.type
_entity_poly.pdbx_seq_one_letter_code
_entity_poly.pdbx_strand_id
1 'polypeptide(L)'
;MITALFTILLLIDRQTGSMFQGIMIFVLPIPMVAYGARFGLRSSLAVWAASTLMALFFSLPTTLVYASAMAFIGMILGSRIYSRKDMTRTLLLVMLLSILVELVNTFFLAAIAGTSIDQSVQEMQTMMTQ
;
A
#
# COMPACT_ATOMS: atom_id res chain seq x y z
N MET A 1 -2.76 -16.19 10.55
CA MET A 1 -3.27 -15.14 11.46
C MET A 1 -2.98 -13.74 10.93
N ILE A 2 -1.74 -13.37 10.59
CA ILE A 2 -1.41 -12.04 10.04
C ILE A 2 -2.17 -11.73 8.73
N THR A 3 -2.25 -12.70 7.81
CA THR A 3 -3.06 -12.57 6.59
C THR A 3 -4.53 -12.28 6.89
N ALA A 4 -5.11 -12.98 7.86
CA ALA A 4 -6.49 -12.75 8.29
C ALA A 4 -6.69 -11.37 8.91
N LEU A 5 -5.75 -10.89 9.74
CA LEU A 5 -5.77 -9.52 10.28
C LEU A 5 -5.71 -8.48 9.16
N PHE A 6 -4.84 -8.69 8.18
CA PHE A 6 -4.76 -7.83 7.00
C PHE A 6 -6.08 -7.80 6.21
N THR A 7 -6.71 -8.97 6.00
CA THR A 7 -8.02 -9.05 5.33
C THR A 7 -9.12 -8.37 6.14
N ILE A 8 -9.13 -8.48 7.47
CA ILE A 8 -10.13 -7.82 8.32
C ILE A 8 -10.01 -6.29 8.18
N LEU A 9 -8.79 -5.75 8.14
CA LEU A 9 -8.58 -4.32 7.90
C LEU A 9 -9.14 -3.89 6.54
N LEU A 10 -8.93 -4.69 5.49
CA LEU A 10 -9.52 -4.44 4.17
C LEU A 10 -11.04 -4.50 4.16
N LEU A 11 -11.63 -5.45 4.91
CA LEU A 11 -13.08 -5.57 5.03
C LEU A 11 -13.68 -4.35 5.73
N ILE A 12 -13.02 -3.83 6.76
CA ILE A 12 -13.45 -2.60 7.44
C ILE A 12 -13.41 -1.43 6.46
N ASP A 13 -12.31 -1.26 5.71
CA ASP A 13 -12.20 -0.18 4.72
C ASP A 13 -13.33 -0.26 3.67
N ARG A 14 -13.61 -1.48 3.18
CA ARG A 14 -14.71 -1.73 2.24
C ARG A 14 -16.09 -1.41 2.83
N GLN A 15 -16.39 -1.85 4.06
CA GLN A 15 -17.70 -1.61 4.68
C GLN A 15 -17.93 -0.13 4.98
N THR A 16 -16.86 0.62 5.24
CA THR A 16 -16.92 2.07 5.45
C THR A 16 -16.91 2.87 4.15
N GLY A 17 -16.93 2.22 2.98
CA GLY A 17 -16.86 2.91 1.70
C GLY A 17 -15.58 3.73 1.50
N SER A 18 -14.46 3.25 2.05
CA SER A 18 -13.15 3.93 2.02
C SER A 18 -13.13 5.31 2.68
N MET A 19 -14.08 5.60 3.59
CA MET A 19 -14.08 6.84 4.39
C MET A 19 -12.81 7.01 5.22
N PHE A 20 -12.17 5.91 5.63
CA PHE A 20 -10.94 5.90 6.43
C PHE A 20 -9.68 5.61 5.63
N GLN A 21 -9.73 5.70 4.31
CA GLN A 21 -8.61 5.33 3.44
C GLN A 21 -7.31 6.04 3.83
N GLY A 22 -7.38 7.32 4.23
CA GLY A 22 -6.23 8.09 4.70
C GLY A 22 -5.58 7.57 6.00
N ILE A 23 -6.34 6.94 6.90
CA ILE A 23 -5.80 6.32 8.13
C ILE A 23 -5.36 4.89 7.84
N MET A 24 -6.17 4.14 7.10
CA MET A 24 -5.83 2.79 6.67
C MET A 24 -4.52 2.74 5.89
N ILE A 25 -4.15 3.85 5.24
CA ILE A 25 -2.88 4.00 4.52
C ILE A 25 -1.67 3.65 5.39
N PHE A 26 -1.74 4.01 6.68
CA PHE A 26 -0.66 3.82 7.65
C PHE A 26 -0.81 2.52 8.43
N VAL A 27 -2.04 2.03 8.60
CA VAL A 27 -2.34 0.85 9.41
C VAL A 27 -2.14 -0.45 8.62
N LEU A 28 -2.48 -0.49 7.33
CA LEU A 28 -2.36 -1.67 6.47
C LEU A 28 -0.96 -2.32 6.45
N PRO A 29 0.16 -1.57 6.39
CA PRO A 29 1.49 -2.17 6.35
C PRO A 29 1.92 -2.75 7.71
N ILE A 30 1.35 -2.29 8.85
CA ILE A 30 1.81 -2.66 10.20
C ILE A 30 1.81 -4.18 10.45
N PRO A 31 0.73 -4.94 10.16
CA PRO A 31 0.74 -6.39 10.34
C PRO A 31 1.84 -7.08 9.51
N MET A 32 2.10 -6.60 8.29
CA MET A 32 3.15 -7.17 7.44
C MET A 32 4.55 -6.83 7.93
N VAL A 33 4.76 -5.62 8.47
CA VAL A 33 6.03 -5.25 9.12
C VAL A 33 6.29 -6.14 10.33
N ALA A 34 5.28 -6.34 11.18
CA ALA A 34 5.39 -7.17 12.38
C ALA A 34 5.74 -8.62 12.05
N TYR A 35 5.14 -9.17 10.98
CA TYR A 35 5.49 -10.51 10.51
C TYR A 35 6.89 -10.57 9.91
N GLY A 36 7.24 -9.63 9.04
CA GLY A 36 8.55 -9.58 8.40
C GLY A 36 9.70 -9.41 9.38
N ALA A 37 9.49 -8.65 10.45
CA ALA A 37 10.47 -8.44 11.51
C ALA A 37 10.75 -9.71 12.33
N ARG A 38 9.83 -10.69 12.34
CA ARG A 38 9.96 -11.92 13.13
C ARG A 38 10.43 -13.13 12.31
N PHE A 39 10.01 -13.24 11.06
CA PHE A 39 10.23 -14.44 10.23
C PHE A 39 11.12 -14.21 9.00
N GLY A 40 11.54 -12.96 8.73
CA GLY A 40 12.42 -12.61 7.61
C GLY A 40 11.75 -12.67 6.23
N LEU A 41 12.55 -12.44 5.18
CA LEU A 41 12.05 -12.20 3.81
C LEU A 41 11.39 -13.42 3.16
N ARG A 42 12.00 -14.61 3.27
CA ARG A 42 11.53 -15.82 2.58
C ARG A 42 10.12 -16.21 3.03
N SER A 43 9.88 -16.20 4.34
CA SER A 43 8.57 -16.52 4.90
C SER A 43 7.55 -15.43 4.63
N SER A 44 7.98 -14.17 4.58
CA SER A 44 7.09 -13.02 4.33
C SER A 44 6.56 -12.94 2.91
N LEU A 45 7.27 -13.51 1.94
CA LEU A 45 6.85 -13.53 0.54
C LEU A 45 5.59 -14.38 0.34
N ALA A 46 5.50 -15.52 1.03
CA ALA A 46 4.29 -16.34 1.04
C ALA A 46 3.09 -15.61 1.69
N VAL A 47 3.34 -14.87 2.77
CA VAL A 47 2.30 -14.07 3.45
C VAL A 47 1.86 -12.89 2.58
N TRP A 48 2.79 -12.23 1.89
CA TRP A 48 2.45 -11.18 0.93
C TRP A 48 1.59 -11.71 -0.21
N ALA A 49 1.98 -12.83 -0.82
CA ALA A 49 1.19 -13.46 -1.89
C ALA A 49 -0.22 -13.85 -1.42
N ALA A 50 -0.33 -14.43 -0.22
CA ALA A 50 -1.62 -14.75 0.38
C ALA A 50 -2.46 -13.50 0.68
N SER A 51 -1.87 -12.44 1.24
CA SER A 51 -2.55 -11.17 1.51
C SER A 51 -3.03 -10.48 0.22
N THR A 52 -2.25 -10.52 -0.86
CA THR A 52 -2.65 -10.00 -2.18
C THR A 52 -3.79 -10.81 -2.77
N LEU A 53 -3.76 -12.15 -2.65
CA LEU A 53 -4.84 -13.00 -3.11
C LEU A 53 -6.13 -12.75 -2.32
N MET A 54 -6.04 -12.56 -1.00
CA MET A 54 -7.19 -12.15 -0.19
C MET A 54 -7.70 -10.75 -0.56
N ALA A 55 -6.81 -9.80 -0.86
CA ALA A 55 -7.22 -8.49 -1.34
C ALA A 55 -8.00 -8.60 -2.66
N LEU A 56 -7.64 -9.51 -3.56
CA LEU A 56 -8.38 -9.74 -4.82
C LEU A 56 -9.84 -10.15 -4.59
N PHE A 57 -10.12 -10.95 -3.57
CA PHE A 57 -11.49 -11.38 -3.26
C PHE A 57 -12.30 -10.36 -2.45
N PHE A 58 -11.66 -9.67 -1.51
CA PHE A 58 -12.37 -8.87 -0.50
C PHE A 58 -12.29 -7.35 -0.71
N SER A 59 -11.31 -6.84 -1.46
CA SER A 59 -11.14 -5.40 -1.67
C SER A 59 -11.98 -4.87 -2.84
N LEU A 60 -12.12 -3.54 -2.94
CA LEU A 60 -12.62 -2.89 -4.16
C LEU A 60 -11.50 -2.87 -5.22
N PRO A 61 -11.83 -2.84 -6.52
CA PRO A 61 -10.83 -2.76 -7.59
C PRO A 61 -9.87 -1.58 -7.44
N THR A 62 -10.37 -0.43 -6.94
CA THR A 62 -9.59 0.77 -6.66
C THR A 62 -8.61 0.61 -5.50
N THR A 63 -8.99 -0.19 -4.49
CA THR A 63 -8.18 -0.43 -3.29
C THR A 63 -7.20 -1.61 -3.43
N LEU A 64 -7.40 -2.47 -4.44
CA LEU A 64 -6.61 -3.69 -4.64
C LEU A 64 -5.12 -3.40 -4.86
N VAL A 65 -4.83 -2.51 -5.82
CA VAL A 65 -3.46 -2.15 -6.21
C VAL A 65 -2.74 -1.56 -5.00
N TYR A 66 -3.38 -0.59 -4.35
CA TYR A 66 -2.89 0.05 -3.16
C TYR A 66 -2.61 -0.93 -2.01
N ALA A 67 -3.56 -1.83 -1.70
CA ALA A 67 -3.43 -2.80 -0.63
C ALA A 67 -2.26 -3.77 -0.85
N SER A 68 -2.12 -4.28 -2.08
CA SER A 68 -1.03 -5.19 -2.44
C SER A 68 0.34 -4.52 -2.32
N ALA A 69 0.41 -3.24 -2.67
CA ALA A 69 1.63 -2.45 -2.61
C ALA A 69 2.02 -2.09 -1.17
N MET A 70 1.06 -1.78 -0.29
CA MET A 70 1.35 -1.60 1.13
C MET A 70 1.80 -2.88 1.82
N ALA A 71 1.19 -4.02 1.48
CA ALA A 71 1.68 -5.30 1.97
C ALA A 71 3.12 -5.58 1.52
N PHE A 72 3.49 -5.15 0.30
CA PHE A 72 4.85 -5.28 -0.23
C PHE A 72 5.85 -4.40 0.52
N ILE A 73 5.51 -3.13 0.74
CA ILE A 73 6.34 -2.19 1.52
C ILE A 73 6.53 -2.72 2.95
N GLY A 74 5.45 -3.17 3.59
CA GLY A 74 5.49 -3.74 4.93
C GLY A 74 6.40 -4.97 5.03
N MET A 75 6.35 -5.86 4.02
CA MET A 75 7.25 -7.00 3.92
C MET A 75 8.73 -6.57 3.84
N ILE A 76 9.05 -5.59 2.98
CA ILE A 76 10.43 -5.12 2.79
C ILE A 76 10.96 -4.50 4.08
N LEU A 77 10.19 -3.62 4.71
CA LEU A 77 10.56 -2.97 5.96
C LEU A 77 10.78 -4.00 7.07
N GLY A 78 9.81 -4.90 7.29
CA GLY A 78 9.92 -5.96 8.29
C GLY A 78 11.14 -6.85 8.07
N SER A 79 11.39 -7.26 6.83
CA SER A 79 12.52 -8.14 6.50
C SER A 79 13.88 -7.48 6.72
N ARG A 80 13.97 -6.17 6.52
CA ARG A 80 15.20 -5.40 6.76
C ARG A 80 15.47 -5.19 8.25
N ILE A 81 14.40 -5.04 9.05
CA ILE A 81 14.48 -5.05 10.52
C ILE A 81 15.00 -6.40 11.02
N TYR A 82 14.49 -7.52 10.49
CA TYR A 82 14.96 -8.86 10.84
C TYR A 82 16.46 -9.05 10.58
N SER A 83 16.97 -8.56 9.44
CA SER A 83 18.38 -8.64 9.09
C SER A 83 19.30 -7.64 9.81
N ARG A 84 18.79 -6.87 10.80
CA ARG A 84 19.56 -5.87 11.58
C ARG A 84 20.36 -4.88 10.72
N LYS A 85 19.86 -4.55 9.52
CA LYS A 85 20.54 -3.62 8.61
C LYS A 85 20.33 -2.17 9.06
N ASP A 86 21.17 -1.27 8.56
CA ASP A 86 21.09 0.17 8.84
C ASP A 86 19.66 0.70 8.67
N MET A 87 19.10 1.21 9.78
CA MET A 87 17.73 1.71 9.83
C MET A 87 17.55 2.93 8.91
N THR A 88 18.53 3.84 8.88
CA THR A 88 18.47 5.06 8.05
C THR A 88 18.37 4.75 6.56
N ARG A 89 19.18 3.80 6.07
CA ARG A 89 19.12 3.36 4.66
C ARG A 89 17.83 2.62 4.36
N THR A 90 17.30 1.86 5.32
CA THR A 90 16.04 1.15 5.19
C THR A 90 14.86 2.12 5.10
N LEU A 91 14.84 3.16 5.94
CA LEU A 91 13.82 4.20 5.90
C LEU A 91 13.84 4.97 4.58
N LEU A 92 15.02 5.36 4.08
CA LEU A 92 15.13 6.01 2.77
C LEU A 92 14.61 5.13 1.63
N LEU A 93 14.92 3.84 1.65
CA LEU A 93 14.43 2.88 0.67
C LEU A 93 12.90 2.72 0.73
N VAL A 94 12.34 2.66 1.94
CA VAL A 94 10.88 2.58 2.14
C VAL A 94 10.19 3.86 1.69
N MET A 95 10.75 5.04 2.00
CA MET A 95 10.22 6.32 1.53
C MET A 95 10.19 6.37 0.00
N LEU A 96 11.27 5.96 -0.66
CA LEU A 96 11.34 5.92 -2.12
C LEU A 96 10.32 4.93 -2.71
N LEU A 97 10.16 3.74 -2.13
CA LEU A 97 9.14 2.79 -2.52
C LEU A 97 7.72 3.34 -2.33
N SER A 98 7.45 4.02 -1.21
CA SER A 98 6.15 4.64 -0.96
C SER A 98 5.80 5.68 -2.02
N ILE A 99 6.76 6.53 -2.41
CA ILE A 99 6.56 7.50 -3.50
C ILE A 99 6.20 6.80 -4.81
N LEU A 100 6.94 5.75 -5.17
CA LEU A 100 6.66 4.99 -6.40
C LEU A 100 5.28 4.31 -6.38
N VAL A 101 4.92 3.73 -5.24
CA VAL A 101 3.62 3.08 -5.05
C VAL A 101 2.48 4.08 -5.15
N GLU A 102 2.61 5.24 -4.50
CA GLU A 102 1.59 6.29 -4.53
C GLU A 102 1.40 6.85 -5.95
N LEU A 103 2.51 6.99 -6.69
CA LEU A 103 2.48 7.40 -8.09
C LEU A 103 1.72 6.39 -8.94
N VAL A 104 2.08 5.10 -8.85
CA VAL A 104 1.39 4.02 -9.56
C VAL A 104 -0.10 3.97 -9.22
N ASN A 105 -0.44 4.13 -7.93
CA ASN A 105 -1.83 4.15 -7.48
C ASN A 105 -2.62 5.32 -8.09
N THR A 106 -2.01 6.51 -8.15
CA THR A 106 -2.62 7.70 -8.76
C THR A 106 -2.89 7.50 -10.24
N PHE A 107 -1.92 6.96 -10.99
CA PHE A 107 -2.11 6.63 -12.40
C PHE A 107 -3.22 5.60 -12.61
N PHE A 108 -3.28 4.57 -11.76
CA PHE A 108 -4.32 3.55 -11.83
C PHE A 108 -5.72 4.12 -11.53
N LEU A 109 -5.84 4.96 -10.51
CA LEU A 109 -7.08 5.63 -10.17
C LEU A 109 -7.55 6.55 -11.28
N ALA A 110 -6.65 7.36 -11.87
CA ALA A 110 -6.96 8.22 -13.01
C ALA A 110 -7.43 7.41 -14.23
N ALA A 111 -6.77 6.28 -14.52
CA ALA A 111 -7.16 5.38 -15.59
C ALA A 111 -8.54 4.75 -15.35
N ILE A 112 -8.87 4.35 -14.12
CA ILE A 112 -10.18 3.80 -13.76
C ILE A 112 -11.27 4.89 -13.79
N ALA A 113 -10.94 6.11 -13.36
CA ALA A 113 -11.86 7.25 -13.36
C ALA A 113 -12.13 7.83 -14.75
N GLY A 114 -11.33 7.46 -15.77
CA GLY A 114 -11.47 7.97 -17.14
C GLY A 114 -11.02 9.42 -17.32
N THR A 115 -10.38 10.00 -16.31
CA THR A 115 -9.83 11.37 -16.33
C THR A 115 -8.37 11.33 -16.80
N SER A 116 -8.00 12.13 -17.80
CA SER A 116 -6.59 12.27 -18.18
C SER A 116 -5.87 13.15 -17.17
N ILE A 117 -4.65 12.76 -16.78
CA ILE A 117 -3.82 13.56 -15.86
C ILE A 117 -3.52 14.93 -16.47
N ASP A 118 -3.48 15.03 -17.80
CA ASP A 118 -3.33 16.28 -18.54
C ASP A 118 -4.45 17.28 -18.21
N GLN A 119 -5.71 16.81 -18.05
CA GLN A 119 -6.83 17.67 -17.66
C GLN A 119 -6.67 18.17 -16.23
N SER A 120 -6.28 17.30 -15.29
CA SER A 120 -6.02 17.71 -13.90
C SER A 120 -4.85 18.68 -13.77
N VAL A 121 -3.81 18.54 -14.59
CA VAL A 121 -2.67 19.46 -14.62
C VAL A 121 -3.06 20.80 -15.24
N GLN A 122 -3.86 20.81 -16.31
CA GLN A 122 -4.38 22.04 -16.91
C GLN A 122 -5.29 22.79 -15.96
N GLU A 123 -6.21 22.12 -15.27
CA GLU A 123 -7.07 22.74 -14.26
C GLU A 123 -6.24 23.36 -13.12
N MET A 124 -5.20 22.66 -12.66
CA MET A 124 -4.31 23.16 -11.61
C MET A 124 -3.50 24.39 -12.08
N GLN A 125 -3.02 24.39 -13.33
CA GLN A 125 -2.36 25.55 -13.94
C GLN A 125 -3.31 26.74 -14.10
N THR A 126 -4.56 26.49 -14.49
CA THR A 126 -5.59 27.51 -14.67
C THR A 126 -5.98 28.15 -13.33
N MET A 127 -6.03 27.37 -12.25
CA MET A 127 -6.25 27.88 -10.89
C MET A 127 -5.04 28.61 -10.28
N MET A 128 -3.82 28.35 -10.76
CA MET A 128 -2.60 29.06 -10.31
C MET A 128 -2.34 30.37 -11.07
N THR A 129 -2.98 30.56 -12.24
CA THR A 129 -2.83 31.77 -13.07
C THR A 129 -4.00 32.76 -12.94
N GLN A 130 -5.06 32.39 -12.21
CA GLN A 130 -6.04 33.33 -11.64
C GLN A 130 -5.62 33.77 -10.24
#